data_AF-A0A1D8KAW4-F1
#
_entry.id   AF-A0A1D8KAW4-F1
#
_cell.length_a   1.000
_cell.length_b   1.000
_cell.length_c   1.000
_cell.angle_alpha   90.00
_cell.angle_beta   90.00
_cell.angle_gamma   90.00
#
_symmetry.space_group_name_H-M   'P 1'
#
loop_
_entity.id
_entity.type
_entity.pdbx_description
1 polymer ?
#
loop_
_entity_poly.entity_id
_entity_poly.type
_entity_poly.pdbx_seq_one_letter_code
_entity_poly.pdbx_strand_id
1 'polypeptide(L)'
;MDDATPDSSPCRRRGNDLLLAVRVQPRASRAKLGEVTNGRLRIYLSAPPTDGQANAQLIELVAKAFGTAKTRVQLLRGGQSRDKDLLIGAPTRLPSSLSDTAE
;
A
#
# COMPACT_ATOMS: atom_id res chain seq x y z
N MET A 1 -9.34 -28.04 17.90
CA MET A 1 -8.83 -28.43 16.59
C MET A 1 -8.44 -27.15 15.87
N ASP A 2 -7.35 -26.58 16.39
CA ASP A 2 -6.22 -25.90 15.74
C ASP A 2 -6.32 -25.80 14.21
N ASP A 3 -6.01 -24.73 13.48
CA ASP A 3 -5.19 -23.53 13.69
C ASP A 3 -5.34 -22.65 12.41
N ALA A 4 -5.13 -21.33 12.53
CA ALA A 4 -4.88 -20.36 11.46
C ALA A 4 -5.99 -20.01 10.41
N THR A 5 -6.65 -18.87 10.61
CA THR A 5 -6.79 -17.90 9.49
C THR A 5 -6.46 -16.51 10.03
N PRO A 6 -5.17 -16.19 10.22
CA PRO A 6 -4.79 -14.92 10.83
C PRO A 6 -4.91 -13.82 9.78
N ASP A 7 -5.68 -12.78 10.09
CA ASP A 7 -5.35 -11.40 9.74
C ASP A 7 -4.98 -11.15 8.26
N SER A 8 -5.94 -11.26 7.33
CA SER A 8 -5.77 -10.76 5.95
C SER A 8 -5.83 -9.23 5.86
N SER A 9 -5.42 -8.53 6.91
CA SER A 9 -5.44 -7.08 6.98
C SER A 9 -4.30 -6.51 6.13
N PRO A 10 -4.60 -5.72 5.07
CA PRO A 10 -3.57 -5.09 4.23
C PRO A 10 -2.78 -4.03 4.98
N CYS A 11 -3.29 -3.56 6.11
CA CYS A 11 -2.66 -2.56 6.94
C CYS A 11 -2.64 -2.97 8.41
N ARG A 12 -1.48 -2.78 9.05
CA ARG A 12 -1.25 -3.05 10.46
C ARG A 12 -0.80 -1.79 11.17
N ARG A 13 -1.52 -1.37 12.21
CA ARG A 13 -1.16 -0.18 12.99
C ARG A 13 0.03 -0.48 13.92
N ARG A 14 1.06 0.37 13.88
CA ARG A 14 2.26 0.28 14.72
C ARG A 14 2.45 1.61 15.46
N GLY A 15 1.81 1.74 16.62
CA GLY A 15 1.79 3.00 17.37
C GLY A 15 1.11 4.10 16.55
N ASN A 16 1.85 5.15 16.20
CA ASN A 16 1.36 6.28 15.40
C ASN A 16 1.54 6.09 13.89
N ASP A 17 2.24 5.04 13.48
CA ASP A 17 2.49 4.70 12.08
C ASP A 17 1.58 3.55 11.63
N LEU A 18 1.36 3.46 10.32
CA LEU A 18 0.59 2.39 9.69
C LEU A 18 1.48 1.63 8.71
N LEU A 19 1.70 0.35 8.96
CA LEU A 19 2.32 -0.55 8.01
C LEU A 19 1.27 -0.94 6.97
N LEU A 20 1.55 -0.68 5.70
CA LEU A 20 0.68 -1.01 4.58
C LEU A 20 1.42 -1.95 3.63
N ALA A 21 0.91 -3.17 3.50
CA ALA A 21 1.37 -4.11 2.51
C ALA A 21 0.67 -3.80 1.18
N VAL A 22 1.44 -3.44 0.17
CA VAL A 22 0.94 -3.10 -1.16
C VAL A 22 1.55 -4.01 -2.22
N ARG A 23 0.81 -4.20 -3.30
CA ARG A 23 1.31 -4.91 -4.48
C ARG A 23 1.25 -4.01 -5.68
N VAL A 24 2.43 -3.59 -6.13
CA VAL A 24 2.63 -2.73 -7.29
C VAL A 24 2.38 -3.53 -8.56
N GLN A 25 1.50 -3.00 -9.40
CA GLN A 25 1.20 -3.51 -10.72
C GLN A 25 1.58 -2.43 -11.75
N PRO A 26 2.80 -2.52 -12.34
CA PRO A 26 3.24 -1.60 -13.39
C PRO A 26 2.48 -1.86 -14.69
N ARG A 27 2.60 -0.96 -15.67
CA ARG A 27 1.90 -1.00 -16.97
C ARG A 27 0.37 -0.92 -16.84
N ALA A 28 -0.13 -0.20 -15.85
CA ALA A 28 -1.54 0.12 -15.77
C ALA A 28 -1.89 1.32 -16.65
N SER A 29 -3.13 1.35 -17.16
CA SER A 29 -3.61 2.50 -17.94
C SER A 29 -3.60 3.81 -17.14
N ARG A 30 -3.87 3.74 -15.82
CA ARG A 30 -3.86 4.89 -14.90
C ARG A 30 -3.39 4.47 -13.51
N ALA A 31 -2.77 5.41 -12.79
CA ALA A 31 -2.33 5.18 -11.41
C ALA A 31 -3.52 5.26 -10.44
N LYS A 32 -3.81 4.18 -9.71
CA LYS A 32 -4.94 4.10 -8.77
C LYS A 32 -4.75 3.02 -7.70
N LEU A 33 -5.43 3.20 -6.57
CA LEU A 33 -5.62 2.13 -5.59
C LEU A 33 -6.63 1.13 -6.15
N GLY A 34 -6.28 -0.15 -6.08
CA GLY A 34 -7.11 -1.27 -6.44
C GLY A 34 -7.78 -1.89 -5.23
N GLU A 35 -8.19 -3.13 -5.42
CA GLU A 35 -8.71 -4.01 -4.37
C GLU A 35 -7.58 -4.60 -3.51
N VAL A 36 -7.96 -5.09 -2.33
CA VAL A 36 -7.09 -5.84 -1.44
C VAL A 36 -7.16 -7.31 -1.82
N THR A 37 -6.02 -7.95 -2.07
CA THR A 37 -5.94 -9.38 -2.40
C THR A 37 -4.85 -10.03 -1.57
N ASN A 38 -5.14 -11.17 -0.94
CA ASN A 38 -4.16 -11.89 -0.09
C ASN A 38 -3.55 -10.98 1.02
N GLY A 39 -4.37 -10.12 1.63
CA GLY A 39 -3.89 -9.15 2.62
C GLY A 39 -2.89 -8.13 2.09
N ARG A 40 -2.96 -7.79 0.80
CA ARG A 40 -2.14 -6.74 0.18
C ARG A 40 -2.99 -5.82 -0.70
N LEU A 41 -2.84 -4.51 -0.54
CA LEU A 41 -3.53 -3.53 -1.36
C LEU A 41 -2.89 -3.46 -2.75
N ARG A 42 -3.63 -3.78 -3.81
CA ARG A 42 -3.13 -3.65 -5.18
C ARG A 42 -3.01 -2.18 -5.53
N ILE A 43 -1.87 -1.79 -6.09
CA ILE A 43 -1.62 -0.44 -6.56
C ILE A 43 -1.23 -0.49 -8.02
N TYR A 44 -2.07 0.11 -8.85
CA TYR A 44 -1.83 0.25 -10.27
C TYR A 44 -0.93 1.46 -10.50
N LEU A 45 0.17 1.28 -11.21
CA LEU A 45 1.07 2.35 -11.61
C LEU A 45 1.13 2.41 -13.14
N SER A 46 1.04 3.62 -13.69
CA SER A 46 1.24 3.84 -15.12
C SER A 46 2.73 3.97 -15.46
N ALA A 47 3.55 4.34 -14.49
CA ALA A 47 4.99 4.42 -14.65
C ALA A 47 5.59 3.03 -14.97
N PRO A 48 6.65 2.98 -15.80
CA PRO A 48 7.41 1.76 -16.01
C PRO A 48 8.05 1.28 -14.70
N PRO A 49 8.34 -0.03 -14.56
CA PRO A 49 8.98 -0.60 -13.37
C PRO A 49 10.46 -0.20 -13.20
N THR A 50 10.92 0.82 -13.93
CA THR A 50 12.28 1.36 -13.79
C THR A 50 12.45 1.92 -12.39
N ASP A 51 13.49 1.46 -11.68
CA ASP A 51 13.81 1.82 -10.32
C ASP A 51 13.92 3.36 -10.21
N GLY A 52 12.98 3.98 -9.48
CA GLY A 52 12.84 5.44 -9.40
C GLY A 52 11.45 5.95 -9.75
N GLN A 53 10.95 5.72 -10.97
CA GLN A 53 9.65 6.28 -11.41
C GLN A 53 8.47 5.58 -10.74
N ALA A 54 8.50 4.24 -10.66
CA ALA A 54 7.47 3.46 -9.97
C ALA A 54 7.42 3.81 -8.47
N ASN A 55 8.58 3.96 -7.82
CA ASN A 55 8.65 4.30 -6.39
C ASN A 55 8.12 5.71 -6.13
N ALA A 56 8.51 6.70 -6.95
CA ALA A 56 8.01 8.06 -6.84
C ALA A 56 6.49 8.13 -7.01
N GLN A 57 5.94 7.48 -8.05
CA GLN A 57 4.50 7.46 -8.30
C GLN A 57 3.73 6.73 -7.20
N LEU A 58 4.29 5.62 -6.68
CA LEU A 58 3.72 4.88 -5.56
C LEU A 58 3.61 5.75 -4.31
N ILE A 59 4.71 6.39 -3.92
CA ILE A 59 4.77 7.24 -2.73
C ILE A 59 3.78 8.40 -2.86
N GLU A 60 3.73 9.05 -4.03
CA GLU A 60 2.80 10.16 -4.29
C GLU A 60 1.34 9.71 -4.20
N LEU A 61 1.00 8.58 -4.82
CA LEU A 61 -0.35 8.04 -4.81
C LEU A 61 -0.80 7.64 -3.40
N VAL A 62 0.05 6.96 -2.64
CA VAL A 62 -0.22 6.57 -1.25
C VAL A 62 -0.32 7.80 -0.35
N ALA A 63 0.61 8.74 -0.45
CA ALA A 63 0.56 10.00 0.30
C ALA A 63 -0.76 10.74 0.07
N LYS A 64 -1.19 10.88 -1.20
CA LYS A 64 -2.45 11.53 -1.56
C LYS A 64 -3.68 10.75 -1.10
N ALA A 65 -3.66 9.43 -1.18
CA ALA A 65 -4.77 8.59 -0.74
C ALA A 65 -4.98 8.67 0.78
N PHE A 66 -3.91 8.59 1.56
CA PHE A 66 -3.94 8.61 3.02
C PHE A 66 -3.90 10.03 3.61
N GLY A 67 -3.73 11.06 2.78
CA GLY A 67 -3.63 12.44 3.21
C GLY A 67 -2.39 12.71 4.08
N THR A 68 -1.29 12.00 3.84
CA THR A 68 -0.01 12.21 4.54
C THR A 68 1.03 12.81 3.61
N ALA A 69 2.14 13.29 4.16
CA ALA A 69 3.26 13.78 3.36
C ALA A 69 4.06 12.61 2.78
N LYS A 70 4.58 12.75 1.55
CA LYS A 70 5.51 11.77 0.95
C LYS A 70 6.73 11.48 1.82
N THR A 71 7.17 12.44 2.63
CA THR A 71 8.27 12.28 3.60
C THR A 71 7.93 11.34 4.75
N ARG A 72 6.64 11.14 5.05
CA ARG A 72 6.15 10.19 6.05
C ARG A 72 5.86 8.80 5.47
N VAL A 73 6.00 8.62 4.16
CA VAL A 73 5.86 7.32 3.50
C VAL A 73 7.25 6.75 3.28
N GLN A 74 7.59 5.69 4.01
CA GLN A 74 8.87 4.99 3.88
C GLN A 74 8.68 3.60 3.31
N LEU A 75 9.52 3.22 2.34
CA LEU A 75 9.55 1.86 1.82
C LEU A 75 10.40 0.99 2.75
N LEU A 76 9.75 0.07 3.47
CA LEU A 76 10.44 -0.86 4.37
C LEU A 76 11.00 -2.08 3.64
N ARG A 77 10.21 -2.65 2.72
CA ARG A 77 10.57 -3.85 1.96
C ARG A 77 10.04 -3.79 0.55
N GLY A 78 10.69 -4.52 -0.36
CA GLY A 78 10.22 -4.68 -1.75
C GLY A 78 10.74 -3.61 -2.72
N GLY A 79 11.95 -3.11 -2.54
CA GLY A 79 12.61 -2.21 -3.53
C GLY A 79 12.52 -2.75 -4.97
N GLN A 80 12.93 -4.01 -5.16
CA GLN A 80 12.93 -4.71 -6.45
C GLN A 80 11.73 -5.65 -6.68
N SER A 81 10.84 -5.83 -5.69
CA SER A 81 9.71 -6.76 -5.79
C SER A 81 8.42 -6.03 -6.13
N ARG A 82 7.47 -6.75 -6.76
CA ARG A 82 6.09 -6.26 -6.95
C ARG A 82 5.35 -6.09 -5.63
N ASP A 83 5.68 -6.92 -4.65
CA ASP A 83 5.15 -6.84 -3.29
C ASP A 83 6.04 -5.90 -2.47
N LYS A 84 5.44 -4.84 -1.92
CA LYS A 84 6.13 -3.78 -1.19
C LYS A 84 5.45 -3.52 0.14
N ASP A 85 6.24 -3.23 1.17
CA ASP A 85 5.71 -2.86 2.48
C ASP A 85 6.09 -1.40 2.74
N LEU A 86 5.07 -0.56 2.93
CA LEU A 86 5.21 0.87 3.16
C LEU A 86 4.86 1.20 4.62
N LEU A 87 5.66 2.02 5.27
CA LEU A 87 5.33 2.63 6.55
C LEU A 87 4.76 4.02 6.29
N ILE A 88 3.55 4.26 6.76
CA ILE A 88 2.84 5.53 6.62
C ILE A 88 2.76 6.18 7.99
N GLY A 89 3.51 7.26 8.19
CA GLY A 89 3.49 8.00 9.45
C GLY A 89 2.23 8.85 9.59
N ALA A 90 1.48 8.62 10.67
CA ALA A 90 0.26 9.34 11.04
C ALA A 90 -0.65 9.66 9.83
N PRO A 91 -1.30 8.63 9.23
CA PRO A 91 -2.23 8.85 8.13
C PRO A 91 -3.41 9.71 8.59
N THR A 92 -3.68 10.79 7.87
CA THR A 92 -4.78 11.71 8.18
C THR A 92 -6.15 11.12 7.82
N ARG A 93 -6.20 10.26 6.80
CA ARG A 93 -7.41 9.55 6.39
C ARG A 93 -7.11 8.14 5.90
N LEU A 94 -8.13 7.28 5.92
CA LEU A 94 -8.09 5.95 5.33
C LEU A 94 -8.99 5.93 4.08
N PRO A 95 -8.48 5.51 2.91
CA PRO A 95 -9.32 5.36 1.73
C PRO A 95 -10.29 4.19 1.91
N SER A 96 -11.48 4.28 1.30
CA SER A 96 -12.51 3.22 1.32
C SER A 96 -12.03 1.90 0.72
N SER A 97 -10.93 1.90 -0.03
CA SER A 97 -10.27 0.71 -0.58
C SER A 97 -9.74 -0.26 0.48
N LEU A 98 -9.59 0.19 1.73
CA LEU A 98 -9.17 -0.64 2.88
C LEU A 98 -10.35 -1.19 3.68
N SER A 99 -11.58 -0.79 3.37
CA SER A 99 -12.74 -0.90 4.27
C SER A 99 -13.52 -2.20 4.17
N ASP A 100 -13.17 -3.12 3.28
CA ASP A 100 -14.06 -4.24 2.98
C ASP A 100 -13.66 -5.52 3.72
N THR A 101 -13.93 -5.55 5.03
CA THR A 101 -14.28 -6.80 5.72
C THR A 101 -15.05 -6.44 6.99
N ALA A 102 -16.37 -6.33 6.89
CA ALA A 102 -17.31 -6.65 7.97
C ALA A 102 -18.74 -6.64 7.40
N GLU A 103 -19.17 -7.76 6.84
CA GLU A 103 -20.50 -8.31 7.13
C GLU A 103 -20.38 -9.83 7.29
#